data_AF-A0A099KF82-F1
#
_entry.id   AF-A0A099KF82-F1
#
_cell.length_a   1.000
_cell.length_b   1.000
_cell.length_c   1.000
_cell.angle_alpha   90.00
_cell.angle_beta   90.00
_cell.angle_gamma   90.00
#
_symmetry.space_group_name_H-M   'P 1'
#
loop_
_entity.id
_entity.type
_entity.pdbx_description
1 polymer ?
#
loop_
_entity_poly.entity_id
_entity_poly.type
_entity_poly.pdbx_seq_one_letter_code
_entity_poly.pdbx_strand_id
1 'polypeptide(L)'
;MSKSNTLKNRMLSGFLIILASSVIFTIAQVIEQFLGSYDLSSMYVSFCAGFILFTPLVSLTLHPLLLASTDSSNKIKVKGLIANISLVTVVQGLFFLIWMTDAIAIYSIYVDSNSFLAKAFNINSKNPGNYSQEFYWINLFLAWLFSLLSLAVGLLPCLIARLKNLGVVGNFVSAFKFAKKQKLALALYAFCLAFSAVIPLMYAKYLFIVLFPLTLSWVFIGLSKRYLQYHN
;
A
#
# COMPACT_ATOMS: atom_id res chain seq x y z
N MET A 1 31.63 -12.62 -6.92
CA MET A 1 30.65 -11.72 -7.58
C MET A 1 31.09 -10.27 -7.37
N SER A 2 31.33 -9.50 -8.45
CA SER A 2 31.95 -8.16 -8.37
C SER A 2 31.07 -7.16 -7.60
N LYS A 3 31.69 -6.38 -6.68
CA LYS A 3 31.06 -5.27 -5.93
C LYS A 3 30.29 -4.27 -6.83
N SER A 4 30.63 -4.20 -8.11
CA SER A 4 29.96 -3.35 -9.10
C SER A 4 28.51 -3.80 -9.39
N ASN A 5 28.25 -5.11 -9.48
CA ASN A 5 26.91 -5.64 -9.81
C ASN A 5 25.91 -5.48 -8.65
N THR A 6 26.38 -5.60 -7.41
CA THR A 6 25.56 -5.35 -6.21
C THR A 6 25.22 -3.86 -6.05
N LEU A 7 26.16 -2.96 -6.35
CA LEU A 7 25.91 -1.52 -6.32
C LEU A 7 24.89 -1.11 -7.40
N LYS A 8 25.07 -1.60 -8.64
CA LYS A 8 24.15 -1.33 -9.76
C LYS A 8 22.72 -1.78 -9.45
N ASN A 9 22.55 -2.97 -8.86
CA ASN A 9 21.22 -3.49 -8.49
C ASN A 9 20.56 -2.69 -7.35
N ARG A 10 21.36 -2.18 -6.40
CA ARG A 10 20.86 -1.31 -5.32
C ARG A 10 20.39 0.04 -5.86
N MET A 11 21.17 0.65 -6.75
CA MET A 11 20.79 1.89 -7.41
C MET A 11 19.53 1.72 -8.28
N LEU A 12 19.45 0.61 -9.03
CA LEU A 12 18.28 0.30 -9.85
C LEU A 12 17.00 0.15 -9.00
N SER A 13 17.06 -0.59 -7.89
CA SER A 13 15.93 -0.71 -6.98
C SER A 13 15.56 0.62 -6.33
N GLY A 14 16.54 1.40 -5.86
CA GLY A 14 16.29 2.73 -5.31
C GLY A 14 15.59 3.65 -6.30
N PHE A 15 16.07 3.67 -7.55
CA PHE A 15 15.44 4.44 -8.62
C PHE A 15 14.01 3.97 -8.91
N LEU A 16 13.77 2.66 -9.03
CA LEU A 16 12.44 2.12 -9.30
C LEU A 16 11.43 2.42 -8.18
N ILE A 17 11.87 2.39 -6.92
CA ILE A 17 11.03 2.73 -5.76
C ILE A 17 10.64 4.21 -5.77
N ILE A 18 11.60 5.09 -6.06
CA ILE A 18 11.35 6.53 -6.16
C ILE A 18 10.42 6.82 -7.33
N LEU A 19 10.62 6.16 -8.48
CA LEU A 19 9.76 6.28 -9.64
C LEU A 19 8.33 5.82 -9.34
N ALA A 20 8.15 4.66 -8.70
CA ALA A 20 6.84 4.17 -8.29
C ALA A 20 6.15 5.10 -7.29
N SER A 21 6.89 5.61 -6.30
CA SER A 21 6.38 6.61 -5.34
C SER A 21 5.99 7.92 -6.05
N SER A 22 6.75 8.34 -7.06
CA SER A 22 6.46 9.54 -7.85
C SER A 22 5.21 9.38 -8.71
N VAL A 23 4.95 8.18 -9.24
CA VAL A 23 3.71 7.87 -9.96
C VAL A 23 2.51 7.99 -9.02
N ILE A 24 2.58 7.39 -7.82
CA ILE A 24 1.50 7.51 -6.81
C ILE A 24 1.28 8.98 -6.44
N PHE A 25 2.36 9.73 -6.21
CA PHE A 25 2.29 11.15 -5.91
C PHE A 25 1.59 11.96 -7.02
N THR A 26 1.95 11.71 -8.27
CA THR A 26 1.36 12.40 -9.42
C THR A 26 -0.14 12.09 -9.52
N ILE A 27 -0.53 10.83 -9.36
CA ILE A 27 -1.95 10.43 -9.35
C ILE A 27 -2.69 11.13 -8.21
N ALA A 28 -2.11 11.17 -7.01
CA ALA A 28 -2.71 11.83 -5.85
C ALA A 28 -2.93 13.34 -6.10
N GLN A 29 -1.96 14.03 -6.69
CA GLN A 29 -2.08 15.46 -7.02
C GLN A 29 -3.16 15.73 -8.08
N VAL A 30 -3.24 14.88 -9.11
CA VAL A 30 -4.30 14.98 -10.13
C VAL A 30 -5.67 14.81 -9.48
N ILE A 31 -5.83 13.81 -8.61
CA ILE A 31 -7.09 13.57 -7.89
C ILE A 31 -7.44 14.76 -6.98
N GLU A 32 -6.48 15.30 -6.24
CA GLU A 32 -6.69 16.46 -5.37
C GLU A 32 -7.21 17.67 -6.15
N GLN A 33 -6.63 17.95 -7.32
CA GLN A 33 -7.07 19.03 -8.21
C GLN A 33 -8.48 18.81 -8.75
N PHE A 34 -8.81 17.59 -9.17
CA PHE A 34 -10.16 17.25 -9.61
C PHE A 34 -11.18 17.40 -8.47
N LEU A 35 -10.89 16.87 -7.28
CA LEU A 35 -11.78 16.98 -6.12
C LEU A 35 -12.00 18.44 -5.70
N GLY A 36 -10.95 19.27 -5.75
CA GLY A 36 -11.07 20.71 -5.51
C GLY A 36 -11.98 21.41 -6.52
N SER A 37 -12.01 20.95 -7.78
CA SER A 37 -12.89 21.51 -8.81
C SER A 37 -14.37 21.13 -8.63
N TYR A 38 -14.66 20.06 -7.86
CA TYR A 38 -16.00 19.56 -7.59
C TYR A 38 -16.49 19.83 -6.15
N ASP A 39 -15.78 20.65 -5.37
CA ASP A 39 -16.02 20.90 -3.94
C ASP A 39 -16.00 19.63 -3.05
N LEU A 40 -15.30 18.58 -3.51
CA LEU A 40 -15.15 17.28 -2.81
C LEU A 40 -13.82 17.18 -2.04
N SER A 41 -13.25 18.31 -1.62
CA SER A 41 -11.90 18.37 -1.07
C SER A 41 -11.69 17.51 0.18
N SER A 42 -12.69 17.40 1.06
CA SER A 42 -12.65 16.56 2.27
C SER A 42 -12.65 15.06 1.95
N MET A 43 -13.05 14.66 0.75
CA MET A 43 -12.96 13.28 0.27
C MET A 43 -11.52 12.84 -0.04
N TYR A 44 -10.59 13.79 -0.25
CA TYR A 44 -9.19 13.51 -0.58
C TYR A 44 -8.50 12.61 0.47
N VAL A 45 -8.92 12.70 1.73
CA VAL A 45 -8.44 11.88 2.85
C VAL A 45 -8.69 10.39 2.60
N SER A 46 -9.85 10.03 2.04
CA SER A 46 -10.18 8.65 1.69
C SER A 46 -9.32 8.12 0.55
N PHE A 47 -9.01 8.95 -0.44
CA PHE A 47 -8.07 8.57 -1.50
C PHE A 47 -6.66 8.34 -0.94
N CYS A 48 -6.19 9.21 -0.04
CA CYS A 48 -4.93 9.04 0.67
C CYS A 48 -4.86 7.72 1.45
N ALA A 49 -5.93 7.38 2.17
CA ALA A 49 -6.05 6.10 2.87
C ALA A 49 -6.01 4.90 1.90
N GLY A 50 -6.68 5.01 0.75
CA GLY A 50 -6.73 3.98 -0.28
C GLY A 50 -5.37 3.71 -0.93
N PHE A 51 -4.52 4.73 -1.12
CA PHE A 51 -3.21 4.56 -1.77
C PHE A 51 -2.27 3.60 -1.03
N ILE A 52 -2.47 3.39 0.27
CA ILE A 52 -1.73 2.41 1.06
C ILE A 52 -1.86 0.98 0.51
N LEU A 53 -2.98 0.65 -0.15
CA LEU A 53 -3.19 -0.66 -0.77
C LEU A 53 -2.20 -0.94 -1.92
N PHE A 54 -1.56 0.09 -2.49
CA PHE A 54 -0.51 -0.06 -3.49
C PHE A 54 0.88 -0.31 -2.90
N THR A 55 1.05 -0.24 -1.58
CA THR A 55 2.33 -0.56 -0.90
C THR A 55 2.98 -1.87 -1.36
N PRO A 56 2.24 -2.98 -1.60
CA PRO A 56 2.82 -4.23 -2.04
C PRO A 56 3.41 -4.09 -3.44
N LEU A 57 2.73 -3.39 -4.36
CA LEU A 57 3.23 -3.13 -5.72
C LEU A 57 4.51 -2.30 -5.68
N VAL A 58 4.57 -1.26 -4.85
CA VAL A 58 5.79 -0.45 -4.70
C VAL A 58 6.90 -1.31 -4.10
N SER A 59 6.59 -2.17 -3.12
CA SER A 59 7.59 -3.06 -2.50
C SER A 59 8.19 -4.06 -3.49
N LEU A 60 7.51 -4.39 -4.60
CA LEU A 60 8.07 -5.23 -5.65
C LEU A 60 9.22 -4.57 -6.40
N THR A 61 9.32 -3.24 -6.39
CA THR A 61 10.48 -2.54 -6.97
C THR A 61 11.77 -2.72 -6.15
N LEU A 62 11.67 -3.17 -4.89
CA LEU A 62 12.81 -3.65 -4.07
C LEU A 62 13.35 -5.02 -4.53
N HIS A 63 12.77 -5.61 -5.58
CA HIS A 63 13.13 -6.94 -6.05
C HIS A 63 14.60 -7.06 -6.52
N PRO A 64 15.16 -6.15 -7.37
CA PRO A 64 16.59 -6.16 -7.71
C PRO A 64 17.54 -6.07 -6.51
N LEU A 65 17.17 -5.35 -5.44
CA LEU A 65 18.03 -5.05 -4.28
C LEU A 65 18.60 -6.29 -3.56
N LEU A 66 17.88 -7.42 -3.54
CA LEU A 66 18.41 -8.68 -3.02
C LEU A 66 18.29 -9.90 -3.96
N LEU A 67 18.27 -9.66 -5.28
CA LEU A 67 18.56 -10.69 -6.30
C LEU A 67 20.07 -10.85 -6.53
N ALA A 68 20.87 -9.90 -6.05
CA ALA A 68 22.32 -9.93 -6.23
C ALA A 68 23.04 -11.04 -5.43
N SER A 69 22.31 -11.99 -4.81
CA SER A 69 22.87 -13.04 -3.95
C SER A 69 22.50 -14.48 -4.32
N THR A 70 21.74 -14.73 -5.39
CA THR A 70 21.22 -16.09 -5.63
C THR A 70 21.30 -16.50 -7.10
N ASP A 71 22.32 -17.31 -7.41
CA ASP A 71 22.64 -17.81 -8.75
C ASP A 71 21.71 -18.96 -9.23
N SER A 72 21.61 -19.02 -10.56
CA SER A 72 21.44 -20.17 -11.48
C SER A 72 20.22 -21.11 -11.46
N SER A 73 19.17 -20.91 -10.65
CA SER A 73 17.90 -21.70 -10.74
C SER A 73 16.70 -20.92 -11.34
N ASN A 74 16.99 -19.99 -12.24
CA ASN A 74 16.18 -18.79 -12.48
C ASN A 74 14.79 -18.97 -13.13
N LYS A 75 14.52 -19.99 -13.95
CA LYS A 75 13.25 -20.01 -14.73
C LYS A 75 12.02 -20.43 -13.92
N ILE A 76 12.12 -21.43 -13.04
CA ILE A 76 10.99 -21.95 -12.25
C ILE A 76 10.63 -20.99 -11.10
N LYS A 77 11.63 -20.36 -10.47
CA LYS A 77 11.43 -19.37 -9.40
C LYS A 77 10.75 -18.09 -9.92
N VAL A 78 11.08 -17.65 -11.14
CA VAL A 78 10.48 -16.45 -11.75
C VAL A 78 8.99 -16.65 -12.09
N LYS A 79 8.60 -17.82 -12.63
CA LYS A 79 7.19 -18.10 -12.94
C LYS A 79 6.31 -18.11 -11.69
N GLY A 80 6.77 -18.76 -10.61
CA GLY A 80 6.07 -18.77 -9.32
C GLY A 80 5.98 -17.38 -8.68
N LEU A 81 7.04 -16.59 -8.78
CA LEU A 81 7.04 -15.21 -8.29
C LEU A 81 6.08 -14.32 -9.07
N ILE A 82 6.10 -14.36 -10.40
CA ILE A 82 5.19 -13.59 -11.26
C ILE A 82 3.73 -13.94 -10.94
N ALA A 83 3.41 -15.22 -10.73
CA ALA A 83 2.06 -15.62 -10.36
C ALA A 83 1.60 -15.02 -9.01
N ASN A 84 2.48 -14.97 -8.00
CA ASN A 84 2.17 -14.31 -6.72
C ASN A 84 2.01 -12.79 -6.90
N ILE A 85 2.86 -12.16 -7.71
CA ILE A 85 2.78 -10.72 -8.02
C ILE A 85 1.46 -10.37 -8.70
N SER A 86 1.07 -11.13 -9.72
CA SER A 86 -0.18 -10.92 -10.45
C SER A 86 -1.38 -11.09 -9.54
N LEU A 87 -1.40 -12.14 -8.70
CA LEU A 87 -2.48 -12.34 -7.75
C LEU A 87 -2.57 -11.19 -6.73
N VAL A 88 -1.44 -10.78 -6.16
CA VAL A 88 -1.40 -9.64 -5.22
C VAL A 88 -1.87 -8.36 -5.89
N THR A 89 -1.50 -8.12 -7.14
CA THR A 89 -1.93 -6.96 -7.91
C THR A 89 -3.45 -6.95 -8.11
N VAL A 90 -4.03 -8.09 -8.50
CA VAL A 90 -5.48 -8.22 -8.66
C VAL A 90 -6.21 -8.01 -7.33
N VAL A 91 -5.75 -8.65 -6.26
CA VAL A 91 -6.39 -8.56 -4.94
C VAL A 91 -6.34 -7.12 -4.40
N GLN A 92 -5.19 -6.46 -4.45
CA GLN A 92 -5.06 -5.08 -3.97
C GLN A 92 -5.83 -4.09 -4.85
N GLY A 93 -5.85 -4.29 -6.16
CA GLY A 93 -6.64 -3.48 -7.08
C GLY A 93 -8.14 -3.58 -6.82
N LEU A 94 -8.66 -4.79 -6.55
CA LEU A 94 -10.06 -4.99 -6.19
C LEU A 94 -10.41 -4.31 -4.86
N PHE A 95 -9.56 -4.47 -3.83
CA PHE A 95 -9.77 -3.77 -2.55
C PHE A 95 -9.78 -2.25 -2.72
N PHE A 96 -8.89 -1.72 -3.57
CA PHE A 96 -8.85 -0.29 -3.85
C PHE A 96 -10.13 0.20 -4.56
N LEU A 97 -10.62 -0.53 -5.57
CA LEU A 97 -11.85 -0.15 -6.28
C LEU A 97 -13.09 -0.21 -5.36
N ILE A 98 -13.19 -1.25 -4.55
CA ILE A 98 -14.28 -1.40 -3.56
C ILE A 98 -14.22 -0.24 -2.57
N TRP A 99 -13.03 0.05 -2.03
CA TRP A 99 -12.83 1.15 -1.09
C TRP A 99 -13.21 2.50 -1.70
N MET A 100 -12.78 2.76 -2.94
CA MET A 100 -13.10 4.03 -3.57
C MET A 100 -14.60 4.23 -3.75
N THR A 101 -15.30 3.16 -4.13
CA THR A 101 -16.76 3.20 -4.30
C THR A 101 -17.47 3.44 -2.96
N ASP A 102 -17.04 2.76 -1.90
CA ASP A 102 -17.62 2.90 -0.56
C ASP A 102 -17.36 4.29 0.03
N ALA A 103 -16.13 4.81 -0.10
CA ALA A 103 -15.78 6.15 0.33
C ALA A 103 -16.63 7.23 -0.35
N ILE A 104 -16.90 7.09 -1.66
CA ILE A 104 -17.79 7.99 -2.41
C ILE A 104 -19.22 7.95 -1.85
N ALA A 105 -19.75 6.75 -1.62
CA ALA A 105 -21.11 6.56 -1.11
C ALA A 105 -21.27 7.16 0.30
N ILE A 106 -20.36 6.83 1.21
CA ILE A 106 -20.36 7.34 2.59
C ILE A 106 -20.26 8.87 2.59
N TYR A 107 -19.36 9.43 1.78
CA TYR A 107 -19.21 10.88 1.65
C TYR A 107 -20.51 11.55 1.18
N SER A 108 -21.14 11.01 0.14
CA SER A 108 -22.35 11.59 -0.47
C SER A 108 -23.58 11.50 0.44
N ILE A 109 -23.61 10.55 1.38
CA ILE A 109 -24.72 10.37 2.32
C ILE A 109 -24.53 11.20 3.59
N TYR A 110 -23.31 11.22 4.14
CA TYR A 110 -23.04 11.70 5.50
C TYR A 110 -22.21 12.98 5.59
N VAL A 111 -21.47 13.37 4.55
CA VAL A 111 -20.57 14.54 4.60
C VAL A 111 -21.12 15.67 3.75
N ASP A 112 -21.50 15.39 2.50
CA ASP A 112 -22.09 16.40 1.62
C ASP A 112 -23.19 15.81 0.73
N SER A 113 -24.43 15.96 1.22
CA SER A 113 -25.66 15.57 0.50
C SER A 113 -26.05 16.54 -0.62
N ASN A 114 -25.35 17.66 -0.79
CA ASN A 114 -25.51 18.57 -1.92
C ASN A 114 -24.43 18.39 -2.99
N SER A 115 -23.50 17.47 -2.78
CA SER A 115 -22.46 17.11 -3.74
C SER A 115 -23.04 16.69 -5.09
N PHE A 116 -22.25 16.84 -6.17
CA PHE A 116 -22.63 16.38 -7.50
C PHE A 116 -23.11 14.92 -7.50
N LEU A 117 -22.45 14.06 -6.73
CA LEU A 117 -22.80 12.64 -6.60
C LEU A 117 -24.13 12.44 -5.87
N ALA A 118 -24.37 13.13 -4.75
CA ALA A 118 -25.64 13.06 -4.05
C ALA A 118 -26.80 13.53 -4.95
N LYS A 119 -26.59 14.58 -5.75
CA LYS A 119 -27.56 15.07 -6.75
C LYS A 119 -27.74 14.07 -7.90
N ALA A 120 -26.66 13.49 -8.42
CA ALA A 120 -26.72 12.50 -9.50
C ALA A 120 -27.43 11.20 -9.09
N PHE A 121 -27.31 10.81 -7.81
CA PHE A 121 -27.96 9.63 -7.24
C PHE A 121 -29.30 9.95 -6.52
N ASN A 122 -29.77 11.20 -6.58
CA ASN A 122 -31.00 11.67 -5.93
C ASN A 122 -31.09 11.30 -4.42
N ILE A 123 -29.97 11.42 -3.71
CA ILE A 123 -29.85 11.10 -2.29
C ILE A 123 -30.36 12.30 -1.46
N ASN A 124 -31.61 12.22 -0.99
CA ASN A 124 -32.17 13.20 -0.07
C ASN A 124 -31.90 12.78 1.39
N SER A 125 -30.84 13.30 2.02
CA SER A 125 -30.59 13.09 3.44
C SER A 125 -31.41 14.08 4.30
N LYS A 126 -32.21 13.56 5.24
CA LYS A 126 -33.09 14.37 6.11
C LYS A 126 -32.33 15.12 7.22
N ASN A 127 -31.06 14.79 7.45
CA ASN A 127 -30.18 15.45 8.42
C ASN A 127 -28.80 15.64 7.76
N PRO A 128 -28.50 16.83 7.20
CA PRO A 128 -27.16 17.16 6.76
C PRO A 128 -26.30 17.41 8.01
N GLY A 129 -25.86 16.33 8.65
CA GLY A 129 -24.87 16.41 9.72
C GLY A 129 -23.52 16.76 9.12
N ASN A 130 -22.82 17.74 9.68
CA ASN A 130 -21.48 18.09 9.25
C ASN A 130 -20.46 17.11 9.86
N TYR A 131 -20.49 15.85 9.43
CA TYR A 131 -19.65 14.76 9.96
C TYR A 131 -18.22 14.74 9.38
N SER A 132 -17.73 15.90 8.93
CA SER A 132 -16.43 16.03 8.28
C SER A 132 -15.27 15.60 9.20
N GLN A 133 -15.39 15.84 10.50
CA GLN A 133 -14.37 15.48 11.49
C GLN A 133 -14.36 13.97 11.78
N GLU A 134 -15.53 13.36 11.95
CA GLU A 134 -15.69 11.93 12.17
C GLU A 134 -15.21 11.16 10.94
N PHE A 135 -15.58 11.64 9.74
CA PHE A 135 -15.11 11.10 8.47
C PHE A 135 -13.57 11.13 8.40
N TYR A 136 -12.93 12.23 8.79
CA TYR A 136 -11.47 12.33 8.83
C TYR A 136 -10.83 11.26 9.73
N TRP A 137 -11.27 11.14 10.98
CA TRP A 137 -10.70 10.18 11.94
C TRP A 137 -10.94 8.74 11.55
N ILE A 138 -12.12 8.43 11.01
CA ILE A 138 -12.45 7.09 10.51
C ILE A 138 -11.54 6.73 9.33
N ASN A 139 -11.28 7.65 8.41
CA ASN A 139 -10.36 7.42 7.29
C ASN A 139 -8.91 7.21 7.74
N LEU A 140 -8.44 7.93 8.77
CA LEU A 140 -7.11 7.69 9.35
C LEU A 140 -7.01 6.30 10.01
N PHE A 141 -8.05 5.89 10.72
CA PHE A 141 -8.10 4.55 11.30
C PHE A 141 -8.15 3.46 10.22
N LEU A 142 -8.94 3.66 9.17
CA LEU A 142 -9.03 2.76 8.02
C LEU A 142 -7.72 2.68 7.25
N ALA A 143 -6.99 3.79 7.10
CA ALA A 143 -5.66 3.80 6.51
C ALA A 143 -4.69 2.85 7.24
N TRP A 144 -4.72 2.86 8.57
CA TRP A 144 -3.94 1.92 9.39
C TRP A 144 -4.36 0.46 9.16
N LEU A 145 -5.67 0.20 9.11
CA LEU A 145 -6.21 -1.14 8.85
C LEU A 145 -5.87 -1.64 7.44
N PHE A 146 -5.95 -0.79 6.42
CA PHE A 146 -5.50 -1.10 5.07
C PHE A 146 -4.01 -1.34 5.00
N SER A 147 -3.20 -0.61 5.76
CA SER A 147 -1.78 -0.89 5.83
C SER A 147 -1.50 -2.27 6.43
N LEU A 148 -2.26 -2.68 7.44
CA LEU A 148 -2.15 -4.01 8.02
C LEU A 148 -2.53 -5.10 7.01
N LEU A 149 -3.66 -4.91 6.31
CA LEU A 149 -4.14 -5.80 5.28
C LEU A 149 -3.13 -5.93 4.13
N SER A 150 -2.61 -4.79 3.68
CA SER A 150 -1.59 -4.68 2.63
C SER A 150 -0.29 -5.40 3.00
N LEU A 151 0.15 -5.29 4.26
CA LEU A 151 1.30 -6.05 4.76
C LEU A 151 1.02 -7.57 4.80
N ALA A 152 -0.14 -7.97 5.32
CA ALA A 152 -0.50 -9.37 5.52
C ALA A 152 -0.77 -10.14 4.20
N VAL A 153 -1.50 -9.50 3.28
CA VAL A 153 -2.02 -10.13 2.05
C VAL A 153 -1.17 -9.76 0.84
N GLY A 154 -0.43 -8.65 0.88
CA GLY A 154 0.39 -8.19 -0.23
C GLY A 154 1.88 -8.40 -0.02
N LEU A 155 2.46 -7.73 0.97
CA LEU A 155 3.91 -7.69 1.14
C LEU A 155 4.48 -9.02 1.66
N LEU A 156 3.86 -9.63 2.67
CA LEU A 156 4.34 -10.88 3.27
C LEU A 156 4.34 -12.06 2.30
N PRO A 157 3.27 -12.36 1.54
CA PRO A 157 3.29 -13.46 0.57
C PRO A 157 4.38 -13.27 -0.50
N CYS A 158 4.59 -12.03 -0.97
CA CYS A 158 5.67 -11.69 -1.90
C CYS A 158 7.06 -11.93 -1.28
N LEU A 159 7.25 -11.55 -0.02
CA LEU A 159 8.49 -11.77 0.72
C LEU A 159 8.77 -13.26 0.94
N ILE A 160 7.74 -14.06 1.24
CA ILE A 160 7.88 -15.51 1.47
C ILE A 160 8.11 -16.27 0.16
N ALA A 161 7.39 -15.89 -0.90
CA ALA A 161 7.60 -16.39 -2.26
C ALA A 161 9.06 -16.26 -2.68
N ARG A 162 9.72 -15.18 -2.22
CA ARG A 162 11.14 -14.93 -2.47
C ARG A 162 12.08 -15.81 -1.64
N LEU A 163 11.76 -16.07 -0.37
CA LEU A 163 12.66 -16.78 0.56
C LEU A 163 12.63 -18.30 0.39
N LYS A 164 11.42 -18.89 0.34
CA LYS A 164 11.26 -20.36 0.31
C LYS A 164 10.41 -20.85 -0.87
N ASN A 165 9.69 -19.96 -1.57
CA ASN A 165 8.79 -20.27 -2.69
C ASN A 165 7.95 -21.55 -2.51
N LEU A 166 6.93 -21.49 -1.65
CA LEU A 166 6.09 -22.64 -1.27
C LEU A 166 4.89 -22.85 -2.20
N GLY A 167 4.91 -22.27 -3.41
CA GLY A 167 3.73 -22.10 -4.26
C GLY A 167 2.78 -21.02 -3.73
N VAL A 168 1.82 -20.59 -4.56
CA VAL A 168 0.97 -19.42 -4.27
C VAL A 168 0.22 -19.58 -2.94
N VAL A 169 -0.58 -20.64 -2.80
CA VAL A 169 -1.36 -20.90 -1.58
C VAL A 169 -0.44 -21.08 -0.36
N GLY A 170 0.68 -21.79 -0.51
CA GLY A 170 1.64 -22.00 0.57
C GLY A 170 2.27 -20.70 1.08
N ASN A 171 2.57 -19.75 0.18
CA ASN A 171 3.10 -18.44 0.55
C ASN A 171 2.08 -17.62 1.35
N PHE A 172 0.80 -17.64 0.95
CA PHE A 172 -0.28 -16.97 1.69
C PHE A 172 -0.50 -17.61 3.06
N VAL A 173 -0.59 -18.94 3.14
CA VAL A 173 -0.77 -19.64 4.43
C VAL A 173 0.39 -19.36 5.38
N SER A 174 1.62 -19.37 4.88
CA SER A 174 2.81 -19.02 5.66
C SER A 174 2.80 -17.55 6.10
N ALA A 175 2.36 -16.63 5.22
CA ALA A 175 2.19 -15.21 5.55
C ALA A 175 1.20 -15.00 6.70
N PHE A 176 0.02 -15.64 6.63
CA PHE A 176 -0.97 -15.56 7.70
C PHE A 176 -0.49 -16.18 9.01
N LYS A 177 0.22 -17.31 8.96
CA LYS A 177 0.79 -17.94 10.15
C LYS A 177 1.82 -17.03 10.82
N PHE A 178 2.69 -16.40 10.04
CA PHE A 178 3.65 -15.42 10.53
C PHE A 178 2.97 -14.16 11.09
N ALA A 179 2.01 -13.59 10.36
CA ALA A 179 1.23 -12.43 10.78
C ALA A 179 0.49 -12.69 12.10
N LYS A 180 -0.07 -13.89 12.29
CA LYS A 180 -0.75 -14.29 13.54
C LYS A 180 0.21 -14.36 14.72
N LYS A 181 1.48 -14.70 14.52
CA LYS A 181 2.48 -14.75 15.60
C LYS A 181 3.08 -13.37 15.91
N GLN A 182 3.29 -12.53 14.89
CA GLN A 182 3.96 -11.23 15.00
C GLN A 182 2.98 -10.04 14.95
N LYS A 183 1.76 -10.20 15.48
CA LYS A 183 0.66 -9.20 15.37
C LYS A 183 1.08 -7.80 15.79
N LEU A 184 1.77 -7.68 16.93
CA LEU A 184 2.15 -6.38 17.48
C LEU A 184 3.21 -5.69 16.62
N ALA A 185 4.22 -6.44 16.15
CA ALA A 185 5.22 -5.90 15.24
C ALA A 185 4.59 -5.49 13.90
N LEU A 186 3.67 -6.29 13.37
CA LEU A 186 2.95 -5.97 12.13
C LEU A 186 2.07 -4.73 12.28
N ALA A 187 1.38 -4.59 13.41
CA ALA A 187 0.56 -3.43 13.74
C ALA A 187 1.38 -2.14 13.81
N LEU A 188 2.58 -2.19 14.41
CA LEU A 188 3.51 -1.05 14.45
C LEU A 188 4.04 -0.71 13.05
N TYR A 189 4.47 -1.70 12.27
CA TYR A 189 4.91 -1.45 10.89
C TYR A 189 3.79 -0.90 10.02
N ALA A 190 2.56 -1.40 10.18
CA ALA A 190 1.38 -0.87 9.50
C ALA A 190 1.11 0.58 9.90
N PHE A 191 1.23 0.91 11.19
CA PHE A 191 1.04 2.27 11.68
C PHE A 191 2.09 3.23 11.08
N CYS A 192 3.37 2.85 11.11
CA CYS A 192 4.43 3.65 10.51
C CYS A 192 4.23 3.86 9.01
N LEU A 193 3.81 2.82 8.28
CA LEU A 193 3.52 2.93 6.84
C LEU A 193 2.35 3.85 6.56
N ALA A 194 1.22 3.65 7.25
CA ALA A 194 0.03 4.48 7.09
C ALA A 194 0.34 5.95 7.38
N PHE A 195 1.02 6.22 8.49
CA PHE A 195 1.43 7.57 8.86
C PHE A 195 2.37 8.17 7.81
N SER A 196 3.33 7.39 7.31
CA SER A 196 4.29 7.86 6.32
C SER A 196 3.72 8.09 4.92
N ALA A 197 2.54 7.53 4.63
CA ALA A 197 1.84 7.74 3.38
C ALA A 197 0.82 8.88 3.50
N VAL A 198 -0.10 8.78 4.46
CA VAL A 198 -1.27 9.65 4.54
C VAL A 198 -0.91 11.05 4.99
N ILE A 199 -0.11 11.20 6.06
CA ILE A 199 0.23 12.54 6.57
C ILE A 199 1.03 13.35 5.54
N PRO A 200 2.06 12.78 4.88
CA PRO A 200 2.73 13.50 3.81
C PRO A 200 1.84 13.80 2.61
N LEU A 201 0.99 12.87 2.15
CA LEU A 201 0.08 13.13 1.02
C LEU A 201 -0.92 14.26 1.31
N MET A 202 -1.35 14.39 2.57
CA MET A 202 -2.29 15.42 2.99
C MET A 202 -1.63 16.77 3.25
N TYR A 203 -0.54 16.80 4.03
CA TYR A 203 0.00 18.05 4.60
C TYR A 203 1.39 18.41 4.09
N ALA A 204 2.19 17.43 3.65
CA ALA A 204 3.59 17.63 3.29
C ALA A 204 3.90 16.93 1.97
N LYS A 205 3.20 17.35 0.91
CA LYS A 205 3.11 16.71 -0.42
C LYS A 205 4.43 16.12 -0.92
N TYR A 206 5.47 16.94 -1.04
CA TYR A 206 6.78 16.52 -1.54
C TYR A 206 7.54 15.58 -0.59
N LEU A 207 7.24 15.64 0.71
CA LEU A 207 7.84 14.76 1.71
C LEU A 207 7.45 13.30 1.48
N PHE A 208 6.29 13.03 0.86
CA PHE A 208 5.84 11.69 0.52
C PHE A 208 6.87 10.93 -0.34
N ILE A 209 7.45 11.61 -1.34
CA ILE A 209 8.41 11.03 -2.29
C ILE A 209 9.66 10.49 -1.60
N VAL A 210 9.99 11.00 -0.42
CA VAL A 210 11.17 10.57 0.36
C VAL A 210 10.78 9.67 1.53
N LEU A 211 9.76 10.08 2.30
CA LEU A 211 9.41 9.42 3.55
C LEU A 211 8.83 8.03 3.32
N PHE A 212 7.88 7.91 2.38
CA PHE A 212 7.22 6.64 2.06
C PHE A 212 8.19 5.55 1.58
N PRO A 213 9.10 5.81 0.61
CA PRO A 213 10.02 4.76 0.18
C PRO A 213 11.08 4.40 1.22
N LEU A 214 11.49 5.34 2.08
CA LEU A 214 12.39 5.06 3.20
C LEU A 214 11.72 4.15 4.24
N THR A 215 10.50 4.49 4.66
CA THR A 215 9.74 3.66 5.62
C THR A 215 9.42 2.30 5.04
N LEU A 216 9.01 2.21 3.77
CA LEU A 216 8.77 0.95 3.08
C LEU A 216 10.01 0.06 3.03
N SER A 217 11.16 0.63 2.68
CA SER A 217 12.43 -0.10 2.67
C SER A 217 12.80 -0.61 4.06
N TRP A 218 12.62 0.22 5.09
CA TRP A 218 12.87 -0.15 6.48
C TRP A 218 11.95 -1.27 6.96
N VAL A 219 10.64 -1.17 6.70
CA VAL A 219 9.65 -2.21 7.03
C VAL A 219 9.98 -3.51 6.32
N PHE A 220 10.29 -3.45 5.02
CA PHE A 220 10.60 -4.64 4.23
C PHE A 220 11.84 -5.39 4.77
N ILE A 221 12.91 -4.65 5.10
CA ILE A 221 14.13 -5.23 5.69
C ILE A 221 13.84 -5.79 7.09
N GLY A 222 13.08 -5.06 7.91
CA GLY A 222 12.70 -5.48 9.26
C GLY A 222 11.89 -6.78 9.27
N LEU A 223 10.89 -6.87 8.39
CA LEU A 223 10.07 -8.08 8.22
C LEU A 223 10.90 -9.26 7.68
N SER A 224 11.80 -9.03 6.74
CA SER A 224 12.70 -10.06 6.22
C SER A 224 13.56 -10.67 7.32
N LYS A 225 14.18 -9.84 8.16
CA LYS A 225 15.00 -10.30 9.29
C LYS A 225 14.19 -11.10 10.31
N ARG A 226 13.01 -10.59 10.70
CA ARG A 226 12.11 -11.28 11.65
C ARG A 226 11.60 -12.62 11.12
N TYR A 227 11.30 -12.70 9.82
CA TYR A 227 10.86 -13.94 9.20
C TYR A 227 11.97 -15.00 9.18
N LEU A 228 13.22 -14.61 8.88
CA LEU A 228 14.37 -15.52 8.95
C LEU A 228 14.63 -16.03 10.38
N GLN A 229 14.56 -15.15 11.37
CA GLN A 229 14.68 -15.53 12.80
C GLN A 229 13.55 -16.45 13.29
N TYR A 230 12.36 -16.35 12.70
CA TYR A 230 11.24 -17.23 13.06
C TYR A 230 11.43 -18.66 12.52
N HIS A 231 12.25 -18.82 11.47
CA HIS A 231 12.38 -20.08 10.75
C HIS A 231 13.72 -20.80 10.96
N ASN A 232 14.66 -20.15 11.65
CA ASN A 232 15.85 -20.75 12.26
C ASN A 232 15.55 -21.08 13.72
#